data_AF-A0A7C2TL96-F1
#
_entry.id   AF-A0A7C2TL96-F1
#
_cell.length_a   1.000
_cell.length_b   1.000
_cell.length_c   1.000
_cell.angle_alpha   90.00
_cell.angle_beta   90.00
_cell.angle_gamma   90.00
#
_symmetry.space_group_name_H-M   'P 1'
#
loop_
_entity.id
_entity.type
_entity.pdbx_description
1 polymer ?
#
loop_
_entity_poly.entity_id
_entity_poly.type
_entity_poly.pdbx_seq_one_letter_code
_entity_poly.pdbx_strand_id
1 'polypeptide(L)'
;MDQKINTTYLYDEKELSKELSSLQNIDSLGTQLSSILGLDDLEAKIYLNLLRVGPISASALAKDIDIERTKMYRTIEKLINQNIVSSTFSKPKLCIAAEPEEVLKMIMQRKEDDLKKLKMTKVQVIKKIKEIIPIKNSKNVPTFHIIQGSTNIYSDIGKLIENSK
;
A
#
# COMPACT_ATOMS: atom_id res chain seq x y z
N MET A 1 52.66 13.94 35.09
CA MET A 1 51.51 14.84 35.33
C MET A 1 51.34 15.62 34.04
N ASP A 2 50.34 15.42 33.20
CA ASP A 2 49.02 14.84 33.42
C ASP A 2 48.53 14.06 32.19
N GLN A 3 48.00 12.86 32.45
CA GLN A 3 47.01 12.23 31.57
C GLN A 3 45.68 12.92 31.85
N LYS A 4 45.15 13.71 30.90
CA LYS A 4 43.74 14.06 30.91
C LYS A 4 42.98 13.10 30.00
N ILE A 5 42.15 12.35 30.70
CA ILE A 5 41.35 11.22 30.29
C ILE A 5 40.26 11.67 29.31
N ASN A 6 40.08 10.81 28.32
CA ASN A 6 39.05 10.78 27.30
C ASN A 6 37.69 10.44 27.93
N THR A 7 36.72 11.36 27.97
CA THR A 7 35.35 11.07 28.44
C THR A 7 34.31 11.99 27.80
N THR A 8 33.80 11.66 26.61
CA THR A 8 32.41 11.95 26.18
C THR A 8 31.97 11.04 25.03
N TYR A 9 32.25 9.73 25.10
CA TYR A 9 31.67 8.74 24.18
C TYR A 9 31.30 7.47 24.95
N LEU A 10 30.22 7.55 25.73
CA LEU A 10 29.46 6.38 26.15
C LEU A 10 27.97 6.73 26.05
N TYR A 11 27.49 6.84 24.82
CA TYR A 11 26.08 6.57 24.53
C TYR A 11 25.93 5.04 24.52
N ASP A 12 25.03 4.52 25.35
CA ASP A 12 24.85 3.10 25.65
C ASP A 12 24.44 2.29 24.40
N GLU A 13 25.28 1.34 23.97
CA GLU A 13 25.04 0.46 22.81
C GLU A 13 23.69 -0.27 22.88
N LYS A 14 23.17 -0.49 24.09
CA LYS A 14 21.89 -1.15 24.34
C LYS A 14 20.71 -0.29 23.91
N GLU A 15 20.81 1.03 24.08
CA GLU A 15 19.77 1.99 23.69
C GLU A 15 19.74 2.16 22.17
N LEU A 16 20.93 2.21 21.55
CA LEU A 16 21.07 2.22 20.09
C LEU A 16 20.48 0.95 19.46
N SER A 17 20.74 -0.23 20.04
CA SER A 17 20.20 -1.51 19.54
C SER A 17 18.67 -1.62 19.64
N LYS A 18 18.09 -1.01 20.68
CA LYS A 18 16.64 -0.96 20.90
C LYS A 18 15.97 0.00 19.94
N GLU A 19 16.59 1.15 19.70
CA GLU A 19 16.13 2.16 18.74
C GLU A 19 16.25 1.65 17.29
N LEU A 20 17.36 0.98 16.94
CA LEU A 20 17.55 0.28 15.67
C LEU A 20 16.50 -0.81 15.43
N SER A 21 16.22 -1.64 16.44
CA SER A 21 15.17 -2.67 16.37
C SER A 21 13.78 -2.05 16.19
N SER A 22 13.52 -0.92 16.85
CA SER A 22 12.26 -0.18 16.74
C SER A 22 12.08 0.44 15.35
N LEU A 23 13.14 0.99 14.77
CA LEU A 23 13.15 1.53 13.40
C LEU A 23 12.97 0.43 12.34
N GLN A 24 13.67 -0.70 12.49
CA GLN A 24 13.56 -1.84 11.58
C GLN A 24 12.15 -2.46 11.59
N ASN A 25 11.47 -2.43 12.74
CA ASN A 25 10.06 -2.84 12.86
C ASN A 25 9.11 -1.86 12.14
N ILE A 26 9.36 -0.56 12.20
CA ILE A 26 8.54 0.46 11.52
C ILE A 26 8.64 0.31 9.99
N ASP A 27 9.83 0.05 9.46
CA ASP A 27 10.03 -0.14 8.02
C ASP A 27 9.29 -1.39 7.52
N SER A 28 9.41 -2.52 8.24
CA SER A 28 8.66 -3.74 7.91
C SER A 28 7.13 -3.53 7.97
N LEU A 29 6.65 -2.78 8.97
CA LEU A 29 5.23 -2.43 9.07
C LEU A 29 4.78 -1.54 7.92
N GLY A 30 5.61 -0.58 7.50
CA GLY A 30 5.35 0.29 6.36
C GLY A 30 5.14 -0.50 5.07
N THR A 31 6.02 -1.48 4.79
CA THR A 31 5.89 -2.34 3.60
C THR A 31 4.62 -3.20 3.64
N GLN A 32 4.31 -3.80 4.79
CA GLN A 32 3.08 -4.60 4.94
C GLN A 32 1.83 -3.74 4.74
N LEU A 33 1.82 -2.56 5.34
CA LEU A 33 0.69 -1.62 5.27
C LEU A 33 0.49 -1.11 3.84
N SER A 34 1.57 -0.74 3.15
CA SER A 34 1.56 -0.34 1.73
C SER A 34 0.90 -1.43 0.88
N SER A 35 1.32 -2.69 1.05
CA SER A 35 0.77 -3.81 0.27
C SER A 35 -0.72 -4.07 0.57
N ILE A 36 -1.16 -3.94 1.82
CA ILE A 36 -2.54 -4.24 2.22
C ILE A 36 -3.49 -3.13 1.76
N LEU A 37 -3.11 -1.88 2.03
CA LEU A 37 -3.90 -0.69 1.73
C LEU A 37 -3.81 -0.26 0.26
N GLY A 38 -2.82 -0.78 -0.49
CA GLY A 38 -2.57 -0.36 -1.87
C GLY A 38 -2.01 1.05 -1.96
N LEU A 39 -1.24 1.45 -0.94
CA LEU A 39 -0.58 2.76 -0.87
C LEU A 39 0.82 2.69 -1.47
N ASP A 40 1.28 3.79 -2.06
CA ASP A 40 2.70 3.95 -2.37
C ASP A 40 3.56 4.13 -1.09
N ASP A 41 4.87 3.97 -1.21
CA ASP A 41 5.79 4.07 -0.06
C ASP A 41 5.69 5.41 0.67
N LEU A 42 5.44 6.48 -0.09
CA LEU A 42 5.33 7.84 0.44
C LEU A 42 4.02 8.01 1.21
N GLU A 43 2.92 7.52 0.64
CA GLU A 43 1.58 7.50 1.22
C GLU A 43 1.57 6.72 2.53
N ALA A 44 2.19 5.54 2.56
CA ALA A 44 2.34 4.74 3.78
C ALA A 44 3.17 5.48 4.85
N LYS A 45 4.30 6.08 4.47
CA LYS A 45 5.15 6.87 5.38
C LYS A 45 4.41 8.08 5.97
N ILE A 46 3.65 8.79 5.13
CA ILE A 46 2.83 9.94 5.53
C ILE A 46 1.75 9.52 6.52
N TYR A 47 1.03 8.44 6.22
CA TYR A 47 -0.04 7.93 7.09
C TYR A 47 0.50 7.47 8.45
N LEU A 48 1.59 6.70 8.47
CA LEU A 48 2.24 6.26 9.71
C LEU A 48 2.75 7.43 10.55
N ASN A 49 3.32 8.46 9.90
CA ASN A 49 3.76 9.65 10.62
C ASN A 49 2.57 10.42 11.20
N LEU A 50 1.47 10.56 10.46
CA LEU A 50 0.23 11.17 10.96
C LEU A 50 -0.35 10.41 12.16
N LEU A 51 -0.30 9.08 12.16
CA LEU A 51 -0.71 8.28 13.32
C LEU A 51 0.19 8.53 14.55
N ARG A 52 1.49 8.72 14.33
CA ARG A 52 2.48 8.96 15.39
C ARG A 52 2.39 10.36 15.99
N VAL A 53 2.29 11.38 15.13
CA VAL A 53 2.38 12.81 15.51
C VAL A 53 0.99 13.41 15.79
N GLY A 54 -0.06 12.83 15.23
CA GLY A 54 -1.44 13.31 15.37
C GLY A 54 -1.77 14.47 14.42
N PRO A 55 -2.78 15.30 14.77
CA PRO A 55 -3.25 16.39 13.91
C PRO A 55 -2.17 17.43 13.60
N ILE A 56 -1.78 17.55 12.34
CA ILE A 56 -0.72 18.46 11.90
C ILE A 56 -1.03 19.05 10.52
N SER A 57 -0.56 20.27 10.26
CA SER A 57 -0.74 20.87 8.94
C SER A 57 0.12 20.16 7.89
N ALA A 58 -0.39 20.05 6.65
CA ALA A 58 0.38 19.48 5.54
C ALA A 58 1.73 20.18 5.32
N SER A 59 1.82 21.49 5.56
CA SER A 59 3.08 22.21 5.46
C SER A 59 4.09 21.81 6.54
N ALA A 60 3.64 21.49 7.75
CA ALA A 60 4.52 21.06 8.82
C ALA A 60 4.93 19.59 8.62
N LEU A 61 4.00 18.75 8.19
CA LEU A 61 4.28 17.37 7.81
C LEU A 61 5.30 17.27 6.66
N ALA A 62 5.20 18.16 5.67
CA ALA A 62 6.18 18.23 4.57
C ALA A 62 7.61 18.47 5.08
N LYS A 63 7.76 19.31 6.12
CA LYS A 63 9.06 19.57 6.74
C LYS A 63 9.54 18.37 7.56
N ASP A 64 8.65 17.71 8.29
CA ASP A 64 8.99 16.57 9.16
C ASP A 64 9.49 15.36 8.36
N ILE A 65 8.92 15.13 7.17
CA ILE A 65 9.28 14.00 6.30
C ILE A 65 10.32 14.39 5.23
N ASP A 66 10.74 15.67 5.19
CA ASP A 66 11.63 16.25 4.19
C ASP A 66 11.16 16.01 2.73
N ILE A 67 9.93 16.42 2.44
CA ILE A 67 9.29 16.32 1.12
C ILE A 67 8.88 17.70 0.62
N GLU A 68 8.99 17.94 -0.69
CA GLU A 68 8.50 19.15 -1.32
C GLU A 68 7.00 19.37 -1.01
N ARG A 69 6.64 20.61 -0.62
CA ARG A 69 5.26 20.98 -0.25
C ARG A 69 4.24 20.56 -1.30
N THR A 70 4.50 20.83 -2.58
CA THR A 70 3.60 20.48 -3.69
C THR A 70 3.27 18.99 -3.70
N LYS A 71 4.28 18.15 -3.53
CA LYS A 71 4.14 16.69 -3.48
C LYS A 71 3.35 16.26 -2.25
N MET A 72 3.63 16.83 -1.08
CA MET A 72 2.89 16.56 0.16
C MET A 72 1.39 16.86 0.01
N TYR A 73 1.02 18.04 -0.51
CA TYR A 73 -0.39 18.40 -0.70
C TYR A 73 -1.10 17.44 -1.65
N ARG A 74 -0.46 17.07 -2.77
CA ARG A 74 -1.01 16.08 -3.71
C ARG A 74 -1.23 14.71 -3.07
N THR A 75 -0.27 14.26 -2.26
CA THR A 75 -0.38 12.96 -1.58
C THR A 75 -1.45 12.97 -0.50
N ILE A 76 -1.53 14.02 0.30
CA ILE A 76 -2.59 14.19 1.30
C ILE A 76 -3.97 14.23 0.64
N GLU A 77 -4.12 14.93 -0.49
CA GLU A 77 -5.38 14.96 -1.24
C GLU A 77 -5.81 13.58 -1.73
N LYS A 78 -4.87 12.76 -2.23
CA LYS A 78 -5.16 11.36 -2.58
C LYS A 78 -5.63 10.56 -1.37
N LEU A 79 -4.93 10.67 -0.24
CA LEU A 79 -5.28 9.95 0.99
C LEU A 79 -6.65 10.39 1.53
N ILE A 80 -7.01 11.67 1.37
CA ILE A 80 -8.35 12.20 1.68
C ILE A 80 -9.40 11.59 0.76
N ASN A 81 -9.16 11.55 -0.55
CA ASN A 81 -10.09 10.95 -1.51
C ASN A 81 -10.29 9.44 -1.25
N GLN A 82 -9.31 8.79 -0.65
CA GLN A 82 -9.42 7.38 -0.24
C GLN A 82 -10.07 7.20 1.13
N ASN A 83 -10.35 8.28 1.89
CA ASN A 83 -10.80 8.34 3.29
C ASN A 83 -9.81 7.74 4.30
N ILE A 84 -8.52 7.78 4.00
CA ILE A 84 -7.44 7.33 4.89
C ILE A 84 -6.97 8.47 5.79
N VAL A 85 -7.10 9.70 5.31
CA VAL A 85 -6.81 10.95 6.04
C VAL A 85 -8.03 11.85 5.94
N SER A 86 -8.28 12.64 6.97
CA SER A 86 -9.28 13.71 6.98
C SER A 86 -8.60 15.07 7.20
N SER A 87 -9.32 16.15 6.89
CA SER A 87 -8.86 17.52 7.13
C SER A 87 -9.88 18.30 7.94
N THR A 88 -9.40 19.10 8.87
CA THR A 88 -10.24 20.10 9.54
C THR A 88 -10.57 21.28 8.63
N PHE A 89 -11.63 22.01 8.97
CA PHE A 89 -11.98 23.31 8.36
C PHE A 89 -11.32 24.51 9.05
N SER A 90 -10.28 24.28 9.87
CA SER A 90 -9.57 25.33 10.60
C SER A 90 -8.56 26.09 9.72
N LYS A 91 -8.03 27.19 10.26
CA LYS A 91 -6.90 27.94 9.70
C LYS A 91 -5.72 27.89 10.68
N PRO A 92 -4.63 27.15 10.38
CA PRO A 92 -4.42 26.31 9.19
C PRO A 92 -5.29 25.04 9.22
N LYS A 93 -5.48 24.42 8.05
CA LYS A 93 -6.08 23.09 7.92
C LYS A 93 -5.14 22.05 8.53
N LEU A 94 -5.69 21.18 9.38
CA LEU A 94 -4.96 20.08 10.00
C LEU A 94 -5.35 18.78 9.32
N CYS A 95 -4.36 17.96 9.00
CA CYS A 95 -4.50 16.61 8.49
C CYS A 95 -4.55 15.65 9.67
N ILE A 96 -5.47 14.69 9.63
CA ILE A 96 -5.71 13.73 10.70
C ILE A 96 -5.81 12.35 10.05
N ALA A 97 -4.96 11.41 10.47
CA ALA A 97 -5.08 10.02 10.04
C ALA A 97 -6.35 9.38 10.60
N ALA A 98 -7.07 8.62 9.78
CA ALA A 98 -8.13 7.76 10.27
C ALA A 98 -7.56 6.53 10.98
N GLU A 99 -8.32 5.99 11.93
CA GLU A 99 -7.92 4.81 12.70
C GLU A 99 -7.62 3.61 11.79
N PRO A 100 -6.51 2.87 12.01
CA PRO A 100 -6.11 1.76 11.15
C PRO A 100 -7.19 0.70 10.96
N GLU A 101 -7.96 0.40 12.00
CA GLU A 101 -9.04 -0.59 11.96
C GLU A 101 -10.16 -0.16 10.99
N GLU A 102 -10.59 1.09 11.07
CA GLU A 102 -11.62 1.65 10.20
C GLU A 102 -11.14 1.74 8.74
N VAL A 103 -9.89 2.15 8.54
CA VAL A 103 -9.28 2.19 7.21
C VAL A 103 -9.24 0.80 6.58
N LEU A 104 -8.77 -0.21 7.33
CA LEU A 104 -8.69 -1.59 6.85
C LEU A 104 -10.08 -2.16 6.51
N LYS A 105 -11.06 -1.93 7.39
CA LYS A 105 -12.45 -2.36 7.19
C LYS A 105 -13.06 -1.74 5.93
N MET A 106 -12.87 -0.44 5.74
CA MET A 106 -13.36 0.26 4.55
C MET A 106 -12.71 -0.27 3.26
N ILE A 107 -11.39 -0.49 3.26
CA ILE A 107 -10.68 -1.03 2.09
C ILE A 107 -11.15 -2.45 1.77
N MET A 108 -11.37 -3.28 2.79
CA MET A 108 -11.91 -4.63 2.61
C MET A 108 -13.30 -4.58 1.97
N GLN A 109 -14.19 -3.72 2.49
CA GLN A 109 -15.54 -3.54 1.93
C GLN A 109 -15.50 -3.08 0.47
N ARG A 110 -14.63 -2.11 0.15
CA ARG A 110 -14.47 -1.60 -1.23
C ARG A 110 -14.04 -2.73 -2.18
N LYS A 111 -13.07 -3.55 -1.78
CA LYS A 111 -12.61 -4.70 -2.58
C LYS A 111 -13.72 -5.73 -2.79
N GLU A 112 -14.54 -5.98 -1.76
CA GLU A 112 -15.68 -6.90 -1.85
C GLU A 112 -16.75 -6.38 -2.83
N ASP A 113 -17.07 -5.09 -2.76
CA ASP A 113 -18.01 -4.42 -3.66
C ASP A 113 -17.51 -4.43 -5.12
N ASP A 114 -16.23 -4.15 -5.34
CA ASP A 114 -15.60 -4.20 -6.66
C ASP A 114 -15.66 -5.62 -7.25
N LEU A 115 -15.36 -6.64 -6.44
CA LEU A 115 -15.48 -8.04 -6.84
C LEU A 115 -16.93 -8.41 -7.20
N LYS A 116 -17.90 -7.95 -6.41
CA LYS A 116 -19.33 -8.17 -6.68
C LYS A 116 -19.74 -7.51 -8.00
N LYS A 117 -19.34 -6.26 -8.23
CA LYS A 117 -19.60 -5.53 -9.46
C LYS A 117 -18.98 -6.22 -10.67
N LEU A 118 -17.74 -6.68 -10.55
CA LEU A 118 -17.06 -7.44 -11.60
C LEU A 118 -17.82 -8.74 -11.91
N LYS A 119 -18.22 -9.51 -10.89
CA LYS A 119 -19.00 -10.74 -11.05
C LYS A 119 -20.33 -10.51 -11.76
N MET A 120 -21.01 -9.39 -11.50
CA MET A 120 -22.27 -9.03 -12.16
C MET A 120 -22.07 -8.60 -13.61
N THR A 121 -21.04 -7.80 -13.88
CA THR A 121 -20.80 -7.23 -15.21
C THR A 121 -20.08 -8.17 -16.17
N LYS A 122 -19.37 -9.20 -15.68
CA LYS A 122 -18.58 -10.12 -16.50
C LYS A 122 -19.36 -10.71 -17.67
N VAL A 123 -20.60 -11.15 -17.43
CA VAL A 123 -21.41 -11.85 -18.44
C VAL A 123 -21.79 -10.90 -19.57
N GLN A 124 -22.20 -9.67 -19.20
CA GLN A 124 -22.58 -8.64 -20.16
C GLN A 124 -21.39 -8.17 -20.99
N VAL A 125 -20.23 -7.98 -20.35
CA VAL A 125 -18.99 -7.58 -21.05
C VAL A 125 -18.56 -8.67 -22.03
N ILE A 126 -18.52 -9.94 -21.60
CA ILE A 126 -18.16 -11.07 -22.49
C ILE A 126 -19.13 -11.17 -23.66
N LYS A 127 -20.44 -11.01 -23.42
CA LYS A 127 -21.45 -11.01 -24.49
C LYS A 127 -21.18 -9.90 -25.51
N LYS A 128 -21.01 -8.66 -25.06
CA LYS A 128 -20.71 -7.52 -25.94
C LYS A 128 -19.44 -7.72 -26.75
N ILE A 129 -18.38 -8.26 -26.13
CA ILE A 129 -17.12 -8.56 -26.83
C ILE A 129 -17.35 -9.57 -27.95
N LYS A 130 -18.10 -10.65 -27.69
CA LYS A 130 -18.41 -11.67 -28.70
C LYS A 130 -19.27 -11.16 -29.85
N GLU A 131 -20.15 -10.20 -29.58
CA GLU A 131 -21.03 -9.59 -30.59
C GLU A 131 -20.29 -8.59 -31.49
N ILE A 132 -19.38 -7.78 -30.92
CA ILE A 132 -18.70 -6.70 -31.64
C ILE A 132 -17.43 -7.19 -32.33
N ILE A 133 -16.70 -8.11 -31.69
CA ILE A 133 -15.39 -8.55 -32.16
C ILE A 133 -15.53 -9.97 -32.72
N PRO A 134 -15.27 -10.19 -34.02
CA PRO A 134 -15.19 -11.53 -34.59
C PRO A 134 -13.93 -12.22 -34.04
N ILE A 135 -14.09 -12.93 -32.91
CA ILE A 135 -13.01 -13.69 -32.28
C ILE A 135 -12.62 -14.82 -33.23
N LYS A 136 -11.50 -14.65 -33.95
CA LYS A 136 -10.86 -15.73 -34.70
C LYS A 136 -10.27 -16.70 -33.68
N ASN A 137 -11.01 -17.76 -33.36
CA ASN A 137 -10.51 -18.84 -32.50
C ASN A 137 -9.39 -19.59 -33.23
N SER A 138 -8.13 -19.21 -33.01
CA SER A 138 -6.96 -19.95 -33.52
C SER A 138 -6.65 -21.17 -32.66
N LYS A 139 -7.69 -21.95 -32.27
CA LYS A 139 -7.54 -23.14 -31.41
C LYS A 139 -6.53 -24.17 -31.97
N ASN A 140 -6.20 -24.08 -33.26
CA ASN A 140 -5.28 -24.98 -33.94
C ASN A 140 -3.89 -24.38 -34.20
N VAL A 141 -3.57 -23.21 -33.66
CA VAL A 141 -2.18 -22.71 -33.68
C VAL A 141 -1.48 -23.29 -32.46
N PRO A 142 -0.44 -24.13 -32.64
CA PRO A 142 0.33 -24.64 -31.52
C PRO A 142 0.95 -23.47 -30.76
N THR A 143 0.64 -23.35 -29.47
CA THR A 143 1.23 -22.36 -28.57
C THR A 143 1.90 -23.08 -27.43
N PHE A 144 3.04 -22.56 -26.97
CA PHE A 144 3.68 -23.01 -25.74
C PHE A 144 3.70 -21.84 -24.76
N HIS A 145 3.43 -22.12 -23.49
CA HIS A 145 3.53 -21.14 -22.42
C HIS A 145 4.44 -21.73 -21.33
N ILE A 146 5.41 -20.94 -20.88
CA ILE A 146 6.30 -21.33 -19.80
C ILE A 146 5.66 -20.90 -18.49
N ILE A 147 5.53 -21.83 -17.55
CA ILE A 147 4.93 -21.58 -16.25
C ILE A 147 6.01 -21.71 -15.20
N GLN A 148 6.15 -20.67 -14.37
CA GLN A 148 7.16 -20.61 -13.32
C GLN A 148 6.51 -20.41 -11.95
N GLY A 149 7.05 -21.11 -10.95
CA GLY A 149 6.59 -21.07 -9.56
C GLY A 149 5.60 -22.20 -9.24
N SER A 150 5.76 -22.82 -8.07
CA SER A 150 4.98 -23.99 -7.65
C SER A 150 3.47 -23.73 -7.68
N THR A 151 3.01 -22.60 -7.13
CA THR A 151 1.59 -22.22 -7.12
C THR A 151 0.98 -22.14 -8.52
N ASN A 152 1.73 -21.57 -9.48
CA ASN A 152 1.26 -21.42 -10.85
C ASN A 152 1.21 -22.77 -11.57
N ILE A 153 2.19 -23.64 -11.33
CA ILE A 153 2.21 -25.00 -11.88
C ILE A 153 0.99 -25.80 -11.40
N TYR A 154 0.71 -25.80 -10.10
CA TYR A 154 -0.45 -26.51 -9.56
C TYR A 154 -1.78 -25.95 -10.08
N SER A 155 -1.88 -24.62 -10.20
CA SER A 155 -3.07 -23.99 -10.78
C SER A 155 -3.29 -24.41 -12.23
N ASP A 156 -2.23 -24.50 -13.03
CA ASP A 156 -2.34 -24.86 -14.44
C ASP A 156 -2.65 -26.34 -14.66
N ILE A 157 -1.99 -27.23 -13.89
CA ILE A 157 -2.36 -28.66 -13.85
C ILE A 157 -3.84 -28.82 -13.50
N GLY A 158 -4.34 -28.07 -12.52
CA GLY A 158 -5.76 -28.06 -12.17
C GLY A 158 -6.65 -27.70 -13.35
N LYS A 159 -6.32 -26.63 -14.08
CA LYS A 159 -7.06 -26.21 -15.29
C LYS A 159 -6.98 -27.27 -16.41
N LEU A 160 -5.83 -27.91 -16.60
CA LEU A 160 -5.66 -28.96 -17.62
C LEU A 160 -6.55 -30.17 -17.33
N ILE A 161 -6.66 -30.58 -16.06
CA ILE A 161 -7.54 -31.66 -15.63
C ILE A 161 -9.01 -31.27 -15.81
N GLU A 162 -9.38 -30.05 -15.42
CA GLU A 162 -10.77 -29.55 -15.49
C GLU A 162 -11.30 -29.45 -16.92
N ASN A 163 -10.42 -29.07 -17.87
CA ASN A 163 -10.75 -29.00 -19.30
C ASN A 163 -10.68 -30.35 -20.04
N SER A 164 -10.24 -31.43 -19.37
CA SER A 164 -10.10 -32.78 -19.95
C SER A 164 -11.34 -33.66 -19.76
N LYS A 165 -12.39 -33.17 -19.08
CA LYS A 165 -13.72 -33.81 -19.00
C LYS A 165 -14.63 -33.33 -20.13
#